data_AF-A0A970JS21-F1
#
_entry.id   AF-A0A970JS21-F1
#
_cell.length_a   1.000
_cell.length_b   1.000
_cell.length_c   1.000
_cell.angle_alpha   90.00
_cell.angle_beta   90.00
_cell.angle_gamma   90.00
#
_symmetry.space_group_name_H-M   'P 1'
#
loop_
_entity.id
_entity.type
_entity.pdbx_description
1 polymer ?
#
loop_
_entity_poly.entity_id
_entity_poly.type
_entity_poly.pdbx_seq_one_letter_code
_entity_poly.pdbx_strand_id
1 'polypeptide(L)'
;MWRRKMVFILSFILLAVNCAGVFAGEFYLHENSDYWWYHVDKPGFYAVVPSAADIYVTKTVFGYEFLEISWDDGTVIMEVGVVPNSSRDDVINFVAKRWSPFLNNERVFANREITTSNGLQTYFYAVEGSGPNGTKSMLRSVYFSRDNDVVYLAMYLPNNKYQGKVEHYWIRAVNDFEWD
;
A
#
# COMPACT_ATOMS: atom_id res chain seq x y z
N MET A 1 -6.26 -59.30 -11.32
CA MET A 1 -7.37 -58.34 -11.07
C MET A 1 -7.24 -57.90 -9.62
N TRP A 2 -6.64 -56.73 -9.37
CA TRP A 2 -7.34 -55.50 -8.93
C TRP A 2 -7.99 -55.67 -7.54
N ARG A 3 -7.75 -54.85 -6.51
CA ARG A 3 -7.26 -53.47 -6.49
C ARG A 3 -6.96 -53.05 -5.04
N ARG A 4 -5.73 -52.59 -4.83
CA ARG A 4 -5.22 -51.56 -3.89
C ARG A 4 -6.26 -50.85 -3.00
N LYS A 5 -5.98 -50.78 -1.69
CA LYS A 5 -6.33 -49.67 -0.79
C LYS A 5 -5.10 -49.39 0.11
N MET A 6 -4.12 -48.63 -0.39
CA MET A 6 -3.93 -47.19 -0.14
C MET A 6 -3.71 -46.88 1.36
N VAL A 7 -2.47 -47.06 1.81
CA VAL A 7 -1.94 -46.49 3.04
C VAL A 7 -1.77 -44.99 2.80
N PHE A 8 -2.62 -44.16 3.38
CA PHE A 8 -2.41 -42.71 3.42
C PHE A 8 -1.44 -42.40 4.56
N ILE A 9 -0.16 -42.29 4.23
CA ILE A 9 0.85 -41.73 5.14
C ILE A 9 0.63 -40.22 5.15
N LEU A 10 0.09 -39.72 6.26
CA LEU A 10 -0.09 -38.30 6.54
C LEU A 10 1.26 -37.72 7.00
N SER A 11 2.15 -37.45 6.06
CA SER A 11 3.39 -36.70 6.34
C SER A 11 3.13 -35.20 6.16
N PHE A 12 2.59 -34.56 7.19
CA PHE A 12 2.61 -33.10 7.29
C PHE A 12 3.99 -32.69 7.83
N ILE A 13 4.92 -32.42 6.92
CA ILE A 13 6.20 -31.79 7.26
C ILE A 13 5.94 -30.30 7.42
N LEU A 14 5.81 -29.84 8.66
CA LEU A 14 5.91 -28.41 9.01
C LEU A 14 7.38 -28.01 8.91
N LEU A 15 7.78 -27.44 7.77
CA LEU A 15 9.04 -26.71 7.67
C LEU A 15 8.82 -25.30 8.24
N ALA A 16 9.11 -25.11 9.52
CA ALA A 16 9.20 -23.79 10.13
C ALA A 16 10.52 -23.12 9.67
N VAL A 17 10.49 -22.50 8.49
CA VAL A 17 11.55 -21.58 8.07
C VAL A 17 11.25 -20.22 8.71
N ASN A 18 11.87 -19.94 9.86
CA ASN A 18 11.98 -18.58 10.37
C ASN A 18 12.96 -17.81 9.46
N CYS A 19 12.48 -17.29 8.35
CA CYS A 19 13.11 -16.15 7.70
C CYS A 19 12.63 -14.88 8.41
N ALA A 20 13.52 -13.90 8.58
CA ALA A 20 13.24 -12.60 9.18
C ALA A 20 11.87 -12.07 8.73
N GLY A 21 11.06 -11.59 9.67
CA GLY A 21 9.64 -11.28 9.50
C GLY A 21 9.33 -10.56 8.19
N VAL A 22 8.80 -11.33 7.24
CA VAL A 22 8.17 -10.85 6.02
C VAL A 22 6.79 -10.36 6.47
N PHE A 23 6.53 -9.06 6.41
CA PHE A 23 5.22 -8.49 6.72
C PHE A 23 4.39 -8.50 5.43
N ALA A 24 4.08 -9.70 4.95
CA ALA A 24 3.11 -9.88 3.90
C ALA A 24 1.71 -9.77 4.51
N GLY A 25 0.91 -8.81 4.04
CA GLY A 25 -0.46 -8.70 4.50
C GLY A 25 -1.40 -9.69 3.82
N GLU A 26 -2.56 -9.84 4.42
CA GLU A 26 -3.63 -10.75 4.00
C GLU A 26 -4.85 -9.96 3.51
N PHE A 27 -5.58 -10.53 2.56
CA PHE A 27 -6.78 -9.91 1.99
C PHE A 27 -8.05 -10.54 2.58
N TYR A 28 -8.97 -9.70 3.04
CA TYR A 28 -10.26 -10.07 3.60
C TYR A 28 -11.41 -9.42 2.81
N LEU A 29 -12.56 -10.09 2.80
CA LEU A 29 -13.78 -9.58 2.17
C LEU A 29 -14.22 -8.28 2.84
N HIS A 30 -14.45 -7.26 2.02
CA HIS A 30 -15.04 -5.99 2.45
C HIS A 30 -16.55 -5.99 2.15
N GLU A 31 -17.33 -5.26 2.95
CA GLU A 31 -18.79 -5.18 2.83
C GLU A 31 -19.23 -4.59 1.48
N ASN A 32 -18.43 -3.65 0.97
CA ASN A 32 -18.53 -3.15 -0.39
C ASN A 32 -17.60 -3.93 -1.33
N SER A 33 -18.16 -4.55 -2.36
CA SER A 33 -17.45 -5.40 -3.33
C SER A 33 -16.40 -4.68 -4.18
N ASP A 34 -16.41 -3.35 -4.23
CA ASP A 34 -15.37 -2.56 -4.91
C ASP A 34 -14.03 -2.53 -4.14
N TYR A 35 -13.96 -3.15 -2.96
CA TYR A 35 -12.81 -3.08 -2.05
C TYR A 35 -12.44 -4.44 -1.44
N TRP A 36 -11.21 -4.51 -0.93
CA TRP A 36 -10.72 -5.51 0.00
C TRP A 36 -10.26 -4.82 1.30
N TRP A 37 -10.34 -5.54 2.41
CA TRP A 37 -9.56 -5.24 3.60
C TRP A 37 -8.18 -5.86 3.43
N TYR A 38 -7.12 -5.06 3.50
CA TYR A 38 -5.73 -5.51 3.56
C TYR A 38 -5.23 -5.38 4.99
N HIS A 39 -4.86 -6.49 5.62
CA HIS A 39 -4.43 -6.53 7.02
C HIS A 39 -2.98 -6.94 7.13
N VAL A 40 -2.25 -6.34 8.07
CA VAL A 40 -0.89 -6.74 8.41
C VAL A 40 -0.79 -6.88 9.92
N ASP A 41 -0.53 -8.08 10.43
CA ASP A 41 -0.44 -8.41 11.86
C ASP A 41 0.54 -7.56 12.67
N LYS A 42 1.60 -7.07 12.03
CA LYS A 42 2.68 -6.30 12.65
C LYS A 42 3.10 -5.18 11.68
N PRO A 43 2.84 -3.91 11.99
CA PRO A 43 2.44 -3.38 13.29
C PRO A 43 1.01 -3.70 13.76
N GLY A 44 0.11 -4.25 12.93
CA GLY A 44 -1.28 -4.53 13.29
C GLY A 44 -2.22 -3.45 12.75
N PHE A 45 -2.62 -3.53 11.49
CA PHE A 45 -3.51 -2.55 10.89
C PHE A 45 -4.37 -3.12 9.78
N TYR A 46 -5.49 -2.47 9.51
CA TYR A 46 -6.34 -2.67 8.35
C TYR A 46 -6.28 -1.45 7.43
N ALA A 47 -6.15 -1.69 6.13
CA ALA A 47 -6.26 -0.69 5.10
C ALA A 47 -7.29 -1.13 4.05
N VAL A 48 -8.17 -0.22 3.65
CA VAL A 48 -9.07 -0.46 2.52
C VAL A 48 -8.30 -0.29 1.22
N VAL A 49 -8.33 -1.30 0.36
CA VAL A 49 -7.71 -1.26 -0.98
C VAL A 49 -8.70 -1.63 -2.07
N PRO A 50 -8.54 -1.16 -3.32
CA PRO A 50 -9.46 -1.53 -4.41
C PRO A 50 -9.48 -3.05 -4.64
N SER A 51 -10.60 -3.60 -5.07
CA SER A 51 -10.72 -5.02 -5.46
C SER A 51 -10.58 -5.31 -6.95
N ALA A 52 -10.74 -4.28 -7.77
CA ALA A 52 -10.78 -4.37 -9.22
C ALA A 52 -9.50 -3.86 -9.92
N ALA A 53 -8.34 -3.96 -9.26
CA ALA A 53 -7.07 -3.62 -9.89
C ALA A 53 -6.56 -4.77 -10.78
N ASP A 54 -5.68 -4.45 -11.72
CA ASP A 54 -5.12 -5.43 -12.66
C ASP A 54 -4.07 -6.31 -11.97
N ILE A 55 -3.29 -5.73 -11.05
CA ILE A 55 -2.14 -6.36 -10.41
C ILE A 55 -2.11 -6.04 -8.91
N TYR A 56 -1.82 -7.06 -8.11
CA TYR A 56 -1.46 -6.98 -6.69
C TYR A 56 -0.15 -7.73 -6.50
N VAL A 57 0.90 -7.02 -6.08
CA VAL A 57 2.23 -7.64 -5.92
C VAL A 57 2.95 -7.06 -4.73
N THR A 58 3.42 -7.93 -3.85
CA THR A 58 4.34 -7.53 -2.78
C THR A 58 5.73 -7.33 -3.38
N LYS A 59 6.31 -6.14 -3.17
CA LYS A 59 7.65 -5.79 -3.61
C LYS A 59 8.54 -5.50 -2.42
N THR A 60 9.82 -5.81 -2.56
CA THR A 60 10.87 -5.44 -1.61
C THR A 60 11.81 -4.45 -2.27
N VAL A 61 11.92 -3.24 -1.73
CA VAL A 61 12.82 -2.19 -2.24
C VAL A 61 13.61 -1.61 -1.06
N PHE A 62 14.94 -1.62 -1.18
CA PHE A 62 15.86 -1.19 -0.11
C PHE A 62 15.60 -1.88 1.25
N GLY A 63 15.15 -3.14 1.22
CA GLY A 63 14.85 -3.92 2.42
C GLY A 63 13.47 -3.67 3.03
N TYR A 64 12.66 -2.79 2.45
CA TYR A 64 11.28 -2.53 2.89
C TYR A 64 10.29 -3.20 1.96
N GLU A 65 9.27 -3.83 2.55
CA GLU A 65 8.19 -4.49 1.83
C GLU A 65 6.97 -3.58 1.73
N PHE A 66 6.33 -3.61 0.57
CA PHE A 66 5.06 -2.94 0.35
C PHE A 66 4.23 -3.72 -0.66
N LEU A 67 2.92 -3.67 -0.47
CA LEU A 67 1.96 -4.09 -1.48
C LEU A 67 1.86 -3.00 -2.55
N GLU A 68 2.19 -3.32 -3.79
CA GLU A 68 1.87 -2.50 -4.96
C GLU A 68 0.59 -3.01 -5.60
N ILE A 69 -0.32 -2.07 -5.86
CA ILE A 69 -1.60 -2.30 -6.52
C ILE A 69 -1.60 -1.40 -7.75
N SER A 70 -1.78 -1.97 -8.93
CA SER A 70 -1.78 -1.16 -10.14
C SER A 70 -2.90 -1.52 -11.11
N TRP A 71 -3.34 -0.52 -11.85
CA TRP A 71 -4.35 -0.64 -12.87
C TRP A 71 -4.05 0.30 -14.04
N ASP A 72 -4.78 0.09 -15.13
CA ASP A 72 -4.65 0.90 -16.35
C ASP A 72 -3.21 0.81 -16.90
N ASP A 73 -2.77 -0.44 -17.09
CA ASP A 73 -1.44 -0.81 -17.60
C ASP A 73 -0.28 -0.21 -16.78
N GLY A 74 -0.44 -0.17 -15.45
CA GLY A 74 0.57 0.33 -14.52
C GLY A 74 0.69 1.85 -14.46
N THR A 75 -0.21 2.59 -15.10
CA THR A 75 -0.17 4.05 -15.08
C THR A 75 -0.80 4.65 -13.81
N VAL A 76 -1.62 3.88 -13.09
CA VAL A 76 -2.09 4.22 -11.76
C VAL A 76 -1.57 3.18 -10.80
N ILE A 77 -0.84 3.66 -9.78
CA ILE A 77 -0.17 2.81 -8.80
C ILE A 77 -0.59 3.29 -7.42
N MET A 78 -1.07 2.38 -6.58
CA MET A 78 -1.28 2.56 -5.15
C MET A 78 -0.34 1.61 -4.39
N GLU A 79 0.17 2.07 -3.25
CA GLU A 79 1.08 1.30 -2.41
C GLU A 79 0.62 1.35 -0.96
N VAL A 80 0.72 0.22 -0.29
CA VAL A 80 0.58 0.09 1.16
C VAL A 80 1.88 -0.49 1.69
N GLY A 81 2.66 0.30 2.43
CA GLY A 81 3.97 -0.13 2.91
C GLY A 81 4.16 0.09 4.40
N VAL A 82 5.01 -0.73 4.99
CA VAL A 82 5.38 -0.67 6.39
C VAL A 82 6.87 -0.39 6.49
N VAL A 83 7.23 0.65 7.24
CA VAL A 83 8.62 0.98 7.55
C VAL A 83 8.81 0.92 9.07
N PRO A 84 9.39 -0.18 9.58
CA PRO A 84 9.56 -0.34 11.00
C PRO A 84 10.73 0.51 11.53
N ASN A 85 10.68 0.86 12.80
CA ASN A 85 11.73 1.61 13.50
C ASN A 85 12.16 2.90 12.76
N SER A 86 11.21 3.68 12.29
CA SER A 86 11.46 4.86 11.45
C SER A 86 10.65 6.07 11.91
N SER A 87 11.15 7.27 11.61
CA SER A 87 10.39 8.49 11.80
C SER A 87 9.52 8.76 10.57
N ARG A 88 8.37 9.40 10.77
CA ARG A 88 7.51 9.86 9.68
C ARG A 88 8.30 10.61 8.60
N ASP A 89 9.18 11.52 8.99
CA ASP A 89 9.92 12.38 8.06
C ASP A 89 10.94 11.57 7.24
N ASP A 90 11.55 10.54 7.82
CA ASP A 90 12.42 9.61 7.09
C ASP A 90 11.63 8.81 6.05
N VAL A 91 10.42 8.36 6.40
CA VAL A 91 9.54 7.63 5.47
C VAL A 91 9.02 8.54 4.37
N ILE A 92 8.66 9.79 4.67
CA ILE A 92 8.33 10.79 3.64
C ILE A 92 9.49 10.94 2.66
N ASN A 93 10.71 11.11 3.17
CA ASN A 93 11.90 11.24 2.35
C ASN A 93 12.16 9.98 1.51
N PHE A 94 11.95 8.79 2.07
CA PHE A 94 12.08 7.52 1.36
C PHE A 94 11.09 7.41 0.19
N VAL A 95 9.80 7.63 0.47
CA VAL A 95 8.75 7.54 -0.55
C VAL A 95 8.94 8.61 -1.62
N ALA A 96 9.17 9.88 -1.23
CA ALA A 96 9.41 10.97 -2.17
C ALA A 96 10.64 10.68 -3.06
N LYS A 97 11.77 10.26 -2.49
CA LYS A 97 12.98 9.91 -3.28
C LYS A 97 12.74 8.77 -4.25
N ARG A 98 11.89 7.79 -3.92
CA ARG A 98 11.56 6.67 -4.81
C ARG A 98 10.76 7.11 -6.04
N TRP A 99 9.93 8.14 -5.87
CA TRP A 99 9.05 8.65 -6.92
C TRP A 99 9.60 9.87 -7.68
N SER A 100 10.53 10.63 -7.08
CA SER A 100 11.10 11.85 -7.68
C SER A 100 11.73 11.63 -9.06
N PRO A 101 12.42 10.50 -9.38
CA PRO A 101 12.89 10.22 -10.74
C PRO A 101 11.79 10.16 -11.81
N PHE A 102 10.53 9.94 -11.41
CA PHE A 102 9.37 9.91 -12.30
C PHE A 102 8.65 11.26 -12.41
N LEU A 103 9.10 12.29 -11.68
CA LEU A 103 8.47 13.62 -11.63
C LEU A 103 9.50 14.71 -11.93
N ASN A 104 9.41 15.30 -13.13
CA ASN A 104 10.18 16.48 -13.49
C ASN A 104 9.52 17.77 -12.98
N ASN A 105 10.31 18.76 -12.57
CA ASN A 105 9.83 20.05 -12.04
C ASN A 105 8.82 19.88 -10.89
N GLU A 106 9.17 19.01 -9.95
CA GLU A 106 8.35 18.67 -8.79
C GLU A 106 8.01 19.90 -7.93
N ARG A 107 6.74 20.00 -7.51
CA ARG A 107 6.22 21.00 -6.57
C ARG A 107 5.43 20.31 -5.47
N VAL A 108 5.71 20.67 -4.23
CA VAL A 108 4.90 20.28 -3.07
C VAL A 108 3.52 20.95 -3.15
N PHE A 109 2.48 20.13 -3.27
CA PHE A 109 1.07 20.54 -3.27
C PHE A 109 0.49 20.53 -1.85
N ALA A 110 0.87 19.54 -1.03
CA ALA A 110 0.45 19.45 0.36
C ALA A 110 1.59 18.92 1.23
N ASN A 111 1.69 19.46 2.44
CA ASN A 111 2.65 19.02 3.46
C ASN A 111 2.10 19.43 4.83
N ARG A 112 1.20 18.61 5.39
CA ARG A 112 0.42 18.99 6.58
C ARG A 112 -0.18 17.78 7.29
N GLU A 113 -0.53 17.96 8.55
CA GLU A 113 -1.39 17.03 9.26
C GLU A 113 -2.83 17.09 8.74
N ILE A 114 -3.50 15.93 8.78
CA ILE A 114 -4.92 15.76 8.48
C ILE A 114 -5.54 14.87 9.56
N THR A 115 -6.86 14.88 9.65
CA THR A 115 -7.62 13.95 10.47
C THR A 115 -8.51 13.11 9.55
N THR A 116 -8.43 11.80 9.67
CA THR A 116 -9.28 10.85 8.94
C THR A 116 -10.72 10.90 9.47
N SER A 117 -11.65 10.28 8.74
CA SER A 117 -13.06 10.23 9.14
C SER A 117 -13.29 9.47 10.46
N ASN A 118 -12.42 8.50 10.80
CA ASN A 118 -12.44 7.81 12.09
C ASN A 118 -11.64 8.53 13.20
N GLY A 119 -11.17 9.76 12.97
CA GLY A 119 -10.55 10.60 14.00
C GLY A 119 -9.05 10.41 14.19
N LEU A 120 -8.38 9.61 13.35
CA LEU A 120 -6.95 9.39 13.41
C LEU A 120 -6.21 10.62 12.87
N GLN A 121 -5.31 11.18 13.69
CA GLN A 121 -4.37 12.20 13.24
C GLN A 121 -3.25 11.53 12.44
N THR A 122 -3.01 12.01 11.23
CA THR A 122 -2.04 11.45 10.30
C THR A 122 -1.43 12.56 9.46
N TYR A 123 -0.39 12.25 8.70
CA TYR A 123 0.32 13.26 7.91
C TYR A 123 0.10 13.06 6.43
N PHE A 124 -0.26 14.13 5.71
CA PHE A 124 -0.47 14.13 4.27
C PHE A 124 0.62 14.92 3.56
N TYR A 125 1.31 14.22 2.65
CA TYR A 125 2.29 14.80 1.74
C TYR A 125 1.83 14.56 0.31
N ALA A 126 1.89 15.59 -0.54
CA ALA A 126 1.59 15.43 -1.95
C ALA A 126 2.47 16.34 -2.78
N VAL A 127 2.89 15.81 -3.92
CA VAL A 127 3.72 16.51 -4.90
C VAL A 127 3.13 16.32 -6.29
N GLU A 128 3.33 17.32 -7.14
CA GLU A 128 2.93 17.30 -8.54
C GLU A 128 4.13 17.65 -9.41
N GLY A 129 4.19 17.08 -10.61
CA GLY A 129 5.23 17.36 -11.58
C GLY A 129 4.83 16.86 -12.97
N SER A 130 5.78 16.87 -13.90
CA SER A 130 5.60 16.27 -15.21
C SER A 130 6.18 14.86 -15.23
N GLY A 131 5.34 13.87 -15.55
CA GLY A 131 5.75 12.48 -15.74
C GLY A 131 6.69 12.28 -16.95
N PRO A 132 7.19 11.05 -17.17
CA PRO A 132 8.13 10.74 -18.25
C PRO A 132 7.59 11.05 -19.66
N ASN A 133 6.27 11.03 -19.83
CA ASN A 133 5.57 11.34 -21.07
C ASN A 133 5.20 12.83 -21.21
N GLY A 134 5.68 13.70 -20.31
CA GLY A 134 5.35 15.13 -20.27
C GLY A 134 3.96 15.47 -19.72
N THR A 135 3.16 14.46 -19.37
CA THR A 135 1.83 14.66 -18.76
C THR A 135 1.97 15.06 -17.30
N LYS A 136 1.10 15.93 -16.79
CA LYS A 136 1.05 16.23 -15.35
C LYS A 136 0.70 14.97 -14.56
N SER A 137 1.54 14.64 -13.59
CA SER A 137 1.35 13.52 -12.67
C SER A 137 1.48 14.01 -11.23
N MET A 138 0.91 13.25 -10.32
CA MET A 138 0.99 13.51 -8.89
C MET A 138 1.42 12.25 -8.14
N LEU A 139 2.07 12.48 -7.02
CA LEU A 139 2.20 11.53 -5.93
C LEU A 139 1.44 12.10 -4.74
N ARG A 140 0.55 11.30 -4.17
CA ARG A 140 -0.14 11.60 -2.91
C ARG A 140 0.20 10.52 -1.91
N SER A 141 0.54 10.89 -0.69
CA SER A 141 0.86 9.93 0.35
C SER A 141 0.40 10.36 1.74
N VAL A 142 -0.03 9.38 2.52
CA VAL A 142 -0.44 9.54 3.91
C VAL A 142 0.39 8.61 4.79
N TYR A 143 0.81 9.10 5.95
CA TYR A 143 1.74 8.41 6.84
C TYR A 143 1.13 8.29 8.24
N PHE A 144 0.75 7.08 8.60
CA PHE A 144 0.20 6.70 9.89
C PHE A 144 1.34 6.21 10.77
N SER A 145 1.60 6.90 11.87
CA SER A 145 2.65 6.52 12.83
C SER A 145 2.02 5.88 14.06
N ARG A 146 2.57 4.75 14.49
CA ARG A 146 2.26 4.14 15.79
C ARG A 146 3.54 3.57 16.37
N ASP A 147 3.83 3.95 17.61
CA ASP A 147 5.08 3.62 18.29
C ASP A 147 6.30 4.01 17.43
N ASN A 148 7.12 3.04 17.03
CA ASN A 148 8.29 3.24 16.18
C ASN A 148 8.05 2.84 14.71
N ASP A 149 6.83 2.46 14.35
CA ASP A 149 6.50 1.99 13.01
C ASP A 149 5.69 3.04 12.26
N VAL A 150 5.93 3.13 10.94
CA VAL A 150 5.18 4.00 10.05
C VAL A 150 4.58 3.16 8.94
N VAL A 151 3.26 3.21 8.83
CA VAL A 151 2.53 2.69 7.68
C VAL A 151 2.26 3.85 6.73
N TYR A 152 2.57 3.66 5.45
CA TYR A 152 2.24 4.65 4.43
C TYR A 152 1.27 4.10 3.40
N LEU A 153 0.36 4.96 2.99
CA LEU A 153 -0.39 4.82 1.75
C LEU A 153 0.20 5.79 0.75
N ALA A 154 0.53 5.35 -0.46
CA ALA A 154 0.96 6.23 -1.53
C ALA A 154 0.17 5.93 -2.81
N MET A 155 -0.10 6.96 -3.61
CA MET A 155 -0.70 6.81 -4.93
C MET A 155 -0.01 7.72 -5.93
N TYR A 156 0.52 7.12 -7.00
CA TYR A 156 1.12 7.81 -8.13
C TYR A 156 0.26 7.61 -9.39
N LEU A 157 -0.06 8.72 -10.06
CA LEU A 157 -0.87 8.70 -11.29
C LEU A 157 -0.80 10.01 -12.09
N PRO A 158 -1.11 9.96 -13.40
CA PRO A 158 -1.44 11.15 -14.17
C PRO A 158 -2.63 11.92 -13.54
N ASN A 159 -2.55 13.25 -13.48
CA ASN A 159 -3.54 14.07 -12.78
C ASN A 159 -4.96 13.88 -13.31
N ASN A 160 -5.11 13.69 -14.62
CA ASN A 160 -6.41 13.48 -15.26
C ASN A 160 -7.05 12.11 -14.93
N LYS A 161 -6.32 11.19 -14.30
CA LYS A 161 -6.87 9.90 -13.83
C LYS A 161 -7.38 9.96 -12.39
N TYR A 162 -7.06 11.04 -11.64
CA TYR A 162 -7.58 11.24 -10.29
C TYR A 162 -8.99 11.82 -10.34
N GLN A 163 -9.97 10.98 -10.64
CA GLN A 163 -11.38 11.34 -10.69
C GLN A 163 -12.25 10.08 -10.57
N GLY A 164 -13.50 10.25 -10.15
CA GLY A 164 -14.47 9.15 -10.08
C GLY A 164 -13.99 8.02 -9.16
N LYS A 165 -13.97 6.77 -9.67
CA LYS A 165 -13.62 5.60 -8.85
C LYS A 165 -12.20 5.68 -8.26
N VAL A 166 -11.22 6.18 -8.99
CA VAL A 166 -9.83 6.27 -8.52
C VAL A 166 -9.69 7.24 -7.34
N GLU A 167 -10.37 8.39 -7.43
CA GLU A 167 -10.44 9.33 -6.33
C GLU A 167 -11.13 8.72 -5.11
N HIS A 168 -12.27 8.04 -5.31
CA HIS A 168 -12.97 7.35 -4.23
C HIS A 168 -12.12 6.26 -3.56
N TYR A 169 -11.36 5.50 -4.35
CA TYR A 169 -10.41 4.51 -3.84
C TYR A 169 -9.38 5.14 -2.91
N TRP A 170 -8.78 6.27 -3.32
CA TRP A 170 -7.85 6.99 -2.46
C TRP A 170 -8.51 7.51 -1.18
N ILE A 171 -9.67 8.16 -1.30
CA ILE A 171 -10.37 8.75 -0.16
C ILE A 171 -10.76 7.67 0.85
N ARG A 172 -11.26 6.52 0.38
CA ARG A 172 -11.60 5.37 1.24
C ARG A 172 -10.37 4.78 1.92
N ALA A 173 -9.31 4.49 1.16
CA ALA A 173 -8.07 3.95 1.72
C ALA A 173 -7.53 4.80 2.87
N VAL A 174 -7.56 6.13 2.73
CA VAL A 174 -7.09 7.07 3.76
C VAL A 174 -8.03 7.17 4.96
N ASN A 175 -9.34 7.24 4.71
CA ASN A 175 -10.30 7.53 5.79
C ASN A 175 -10.69 6.31 6.62
N ASP A 176 -10.63 5.13 6.01
CA ASP A 176 -11.05 3.87 6.60
C ASP A 176 -9.82 3.04 7.06
N PHE A 177 -8.63 3.66 7.10
CA PHE A 177 -7.44 3.07 7.71
C PHE A 177 -7.64 2.93 9.22
N GLU A 178 -7.34 1.74 9.75
CA GLU A 178 -7.53 1.43 11.16
C GLU A 178 -6.31 0.70 11.73
N TRP A 179 -5.96 1.07 12.96
CA TRP A 179 -5.01 0.35 13.79
C TRP A 179 -5.75 -0.74 14.57
N ASP A 180 -5.12 -1.91 14.75
CA ASP A 180 -5.59 -2.97 15.65
C ASP A 180 -5.62 -2.51 17.13
#